data_AF-T0Z1I3-F1
#
_entry.id   AF-T0Z1I3-F1
#
_cell.length_a   1.000
_cell.length_b   1.000
_cell.length_c   1.000
_cell.angle_alpha   90.00
_cell.angle_beta   90.00
_cell.angle_gamma   90.00
#
_symmetry.space_group_name_H-M   'P 1'
#
loop_
_entity.id
_entity.type
_entity.pdbx_description
1 polymer ?
#
loop_
_entity_poly.entity_id
_entity_poly.type
_entity_poly.pdbx_seq_one_letter_code
_entity_poly.pdbx_strand_id
1 'polypeptide(L)' 'MHGIVLVGAMVALGNAHTPLEKTIGFLGVLLASGNVVGGYVSTERMLEMFKSSQDKRKGGKA' A
#
# COMPACT_ATOMS: atom_id res chain seq x y z
N MET A 1 0.06 11.40 0.96
CA MET A 1 0.23 9.95 0.70
C MET A 1 1.55 9.74 -0.03
N HIS A 2 2.51 9.04 0.57
CA HIS A 2 3.82 8.82 -0.03
C HIS A 2 3.85 7.67 -1.07
N GLY A 3 2.74 6.92 -1.19
CA GLY A 3 2.58 5.85 -2.17
C GLY A 3 2.65 6.29 -3.64
N ILE A 4 2.60 7.60 -3.93
CA ILE A 4 2.84 8.15 -5.26
C ILE A 4 4.23 7.76 -5.82
N VAL A 5 5.18 7.39 -4.94
CA VAL A 5 6.50 6.90 -5.32
C VAL A 5 6.45 5.67 -6.25
N LEU A 6 5.36 4.88 -6.21
CA LEU A 6 5.14 3.75 -7.12
C LEU A 6 5.07 4.18 -8.59
N VAL A 7 4.40 5.30 -8.87
CA VAL A 7 4.29 5.84 -10.23
C VAL A 7 5.66 6.26 -10.74
N GLY A 8 6.44 6.94 -9.90
CA GLY A 8 7.83 7.32 -10.23
C GLY A 8 8.71 6.11 -10.50
N ALA A 9 8.59 5.05 -9.70
CA ALA A 9 9.35 3.81 -9.90
C ALA A 9 8.95 3.07 -11.19
N MET A 10 7.66 3.05 -11.54
CA MET A 10 7.18 2.50 -12.82
C MET A 10 7.73 3.26 -14.02
N VAL A 11 7.73 4.60 -13.97
CA VAL A 11 8.29 5.43 -15.03
C VAL A 11 9.82 5.20 -15.15
N ALA A 12 10.54 5.13 -14.03
CA ALA A 12 11.98 4.86 -14.03
C ALA A 12 12.31 3.48 -14.61
N LEU A 13 11.54 2.44 -14.25
CA LEU A 13 11.71 1.10 -14.80
C LEU A 13 11.35 1.02 -16.30
N GLY A 14 10.35 1.76 -16.75
CA GLY A 14 9.97 1.84 -18.16
C GLY A 14 11.02 2.50 -19.05
N ASN A 15 11.86 3.37 -18.49
CA ASN A 15 12.98 4.02 -19.17
C ASN A 15 14.33 3.31 -18.95
N ALA A 16 14.33 2.13 -18.29
CA ALA A 16 15.55 1.37 -18.03
C ALA A 16 16.02 0.62 -19.28
N HIS A 17 17.23 0.91 -19.75
CA HIS A 17 17.81 0.29 -20.94
C HIS A 17 18.87 -0.77 -20.60
N THR A 18 19.53 -0.65 -19.44
CA THR A 18 20.56 -1.61 -19.02
C THR A 18 20.00 -2.67 -18.06
N PRO A 19 20.61 -3.89 -17.99
CA PRO A 19 20.16 -4.93 -17.07
C PRO A 19 20.24 -4.50 -15.60
N LEU A 20 21.22 -3.66 -15.28
CA LEU A 20 21.46 -3.13 -13.94
C LEU A 20 20.37 -2.12 -13.54
N GLU A 21 20.03 -1.18 -14.44
CA GLU A 21 18.88 -0.27 -14.25
C GLU A 21 17.56 -1.02 -14.10
N LYS A 22 17.35 -2.08 -14.90
CA LYS A 22 16.13 -2.88 -14.85
C LYS A 22 15.97 -3.60 -13.51
N THR A 23 17.07 -4.10 -12.95
CA THR A 23 17.10 -4.78 -11.65
C THR A 23 16.79 -3.80 -10.51
N ILE A 24 17.40 -2.61 -10.55
CA ILE A 24 17.16 -1.55 -9.55
C ILE A 24 15.73 -1.03 -9.66
N GLY A 25 15.24 -0.76 -10.88
CA GLY A 25 13.87 -0.31 -11.11
C GLY A 25 12.84 -1.35 -10.68
N PHE A 26 13.10 -2.64 -10.91
CA PHE A 26 12.25 -3.73 -10.43
C PHE A 26 12.19 -3.76 -8.90
N LEU A 27 13.34 -3.65 -8.22
CA LEU A 27 13.39 -3.58 -6.76
C LEU A 27 12.69 -2.33 -6.23
N GLY A 28 12.82 -1.19 -6.92
CA GLY A 28 12.14 0.06 -6.60
C GLY A 28 10.61 -0.06 -6.69
N VAL A 29 10.10 -0.70 -7.75
CA VAL A 29 8.66 -0.96 -7.91
C VAL A 29 8.15 -1.92 -6.84
N LEU A 30 8.92 -2.98 -6.51
CA LEU A 30 8.59 -3.90 -5.42
C LEU A 30 8.44 -3.16 -4.08
N LEU A 31 9.44 -2.38 -3.69
CA LEU A 31 9.42 -1.64 -2.43
C LEU A 31 8.29 -0.59 -2.40
N ALA A 32 8.07 0.09 -3.53
CA ALA A 32 7.00 1.07 -3.65
C ALA A 32 5.60 0.43 -3.55
N SER A 33 5.41 -0.75 -4.14
CA SER A 33 4.15 -1.49 -4.05
C SER A 33 3.84 -1.90 -2.61
N GLY A 34 4.86 -2.35 -1.86
CA GLY A 34 4.74 -2.66 -0.44
C GLY A 34 4.30 -1.45 0.39
N ASN A 35 4.79 -0.25 0.07
CA ASN A 35 4.38 0.98 0.74
C ASN A 35 2.89 1.31 0.51
N VAL A 36 2.41 1.16 -0.73
CA VAL A 36 1.00 1.41 -1.09
C VAL A 36 0.08 0.39 -0.41
N VAL A 37 0.41 -0.90 -0.53
CA VAL A 37 -0.40 -1.99 0.05
C VAL A 37 -0.41 -1.90 1.57
N GLY A 38 0.75 -1.67 2.20
CA GLY A 38 0.87 -1.53 3.65
C GLY A 38 0.01 -0.39 4.20
N GLY A 39 0.05 0.78 3.54
CA GLY A 39 -0.75 1.94 3.95
C GLY A 39 -2.27 1.71 3.81
N TYR A 40 -2.69 0.99 2.77
CA TYR A 40 -4.11 0.64 2.59
C TYR A 40 -4.58 -0.37 3.65
N VAL A 41 -3.84 -1.46 3.84
CA VAL A 41 -4.18 -2.52 4.81
C VAL A 41 -4.22 -1.99 6.24
N SER A 42 -3.28 -1.11 6.63
CA SER A 42 -3.31 -0.50 7.97
C SER A 42 -4.52 0.41 8.17
N THR A 43 -4.93 1.13 7.11
CA THR A 43 -6.10 2.00 7.15
C THR A 43 -7.39 1.19 7.25
N GLU A 44 -7.53 0.13 6.46
CA GLU A 44 -8.67 -0.79 6.54
C GLU A 44 -8.82 -1.39 7.95
N ARG A 45 -7.73 -1.89 8.55
CA ARG A 45 -7.77 -2.42 9.92
C ARG A 45 -8.19 -1.38 10.95
N MET A 46 -7.78 -0.12 10.77
CA MET A 46 -8.22 0.97 11.64
C MET A 46 -9.72 1.22 11.51
N LEU A 47 -10.24 1.25 10.28
CA LEU A 47 -11.67 1.45 10.01
C LEU A 47 -12.53 0.26 10.44
N GLU A 48 -12.03 -0.97 10.34
CA GLU A 48 -12.68 -2.18 10.84
C GLU A 48 -12.86 -2.14 12.36
N MET A 49 -11.88 -1.65 13.12
CA MET A 49 -12.00 -1.49 14.57
C MET A 49 -13.11 -0.49 14.97
N PHE A 50 -13.37 0.54 14.15
CA PHE A 50 -14.49 1.45 14.36
C PHE A 50 -15.85 0.80 14.05
N LYS A 51 -15.96 -0.01 12.99
CA LYS A 51 -17.18 -0.78 12.67
C LYS A 51 -17.48 -1.86 13.71
N SER A 52 -16.47 -2.60 14.15
CA SER A 52 -16.58 -3.62 15.20
C SER A 52 -17.08 -3.04 16.53
N SER A 53 -16.62 -1.83 16.89
CA SER A 53 -17.10 -1.12 18.08
C SER A 53 -18.56 -0.67 17.96
N GLN A 54 -19.04 -0.36 16.75
CA GLN A 54 -20.45 -0.03 16.50
C GLN A 54 -21.36 -1.27 16.53
N ASP A 55 -20.87 -2.41 16.07
CA ASP A 55 -21.59 -3.68 16.08
C ASP A 55 -21.75 -4.25 17.50
N LYS A 56 -20.70 -4.19 18.33
CA LYS A 56 -20.79 -4.56 19.76
C LYS A 56 -21.79 -3.71 20.56
N ARG A 57 -22.06 -2.46 20.15
CA ARG A 57 -23.04 -1.58 20.80
C ARG A 57 -24.50 -1.94 20.49
N LYS A 58 -24.77 -2.69 19.42
CA LYS A 58 -26.14 -3.16 19.06
C LYS A 58 -26.52 -4.48 19.76
N GLY A 59 -25.56 -5.27 20.24
CA GLY A 59 -25.81 -6.54 20.93
C GLY A 59 -25.97 -6.45 22.46
N GLY A 60 -25.84 -5.27 23.07
CA GLY A 60 -25.95 -5.05 24.52
C GLY A 60 -27.33 -4.68 25.04
N LYS A 61 -28.39 -4.87 24.24
CA LYS A 61 -29.80 -4.72 24.66
C LYS A 61 -30.52 -6.04 24.46
N ALA A 62 -30.30 -6.97 25.39
CA ALA A 62 -31.21 -8.06 25.69
C ALA A 62 -31.18 -8.25 27.20
#